data_AF-A0A2U3Q9H9-F1
#
_entry.id   AF-A0A2U3Q9H9-F1
#
_cell.length_a   1.000
_cell.length_b   1.000
_cell.length_c   1.000
_cell.angle_alpha   90.00
_cell.angle_beta   90.00
_cell.angle_gamma   90.00
#
_symmetry.space_group_name_H-M   'P 1'
#
loop_
_entity.id
_entity.type
_entity.pdbx_description
1 polymer ?
#
loop_
_entity_poly.entity_id
_entity_poly.type
_entity_poly.pdbx_seq_one_letter_code
_entity_poly.pdbx_strand_id
1 'polypeptide(L)'
;MVQLRTLSTRPPESLRELLRTIASEGAPAARELAGSFLAMEGSEEYRSMLSSAEKATRLWSSASPAGEISTTSTFQLAELVSEVSTIYLMVDEEQLTVDAGFLRVMVGCVIDALTRGKHLPRPKHEVLLLLDEAAALGSLEPLERGVV
;
A
#
# COMPACT_ATOMS: atom_id res chain seq x y z
N MET A 1 -2.24 -4.77 0.33
CA MET A 1 -1.79 -4.40 1.69
C MET A 1 -2.23 -5.41 2.77
N VAL A 2 -3.43 -5.99 2.69
CA VAL A 2 -3.93 -7.00 3.65
C VAL A 2 -2.99 -8.20 3.81
N GLN A 3 -2.53 -8.79 2.70
CA GLN A 3 -1.59 -9.93 2.75
C GLN A 3 -0.31 -9.61 3.54
N LEU A 4 0.25 -8.41 3.38
CA LEU A 4 1.44 -7.97 4.11
C LEU A 4 1.16 -7.90 5.63
N ARG A 5 0.00 -7.33 6.02
CA ARG A 5 -0.42 -7.29 7.42
C ARG A 5 -0.57 -8.70 7.98
N THR A 6 -1.27 -9.59 7.27
CA THR A 6 -1.47 -10.98 7.69
C THR A 6 -0.16 -11.72 7.90
N LEU A 7 0.86 -11.47 7.07
CA LEU A 7 2.18 -12.07 7.23
C LEU A 7 2.95 -11.48 8.41
N SER A 8 2.87 -10.17 8.65
CA SER A 8 3.60 -9.50 9.73
C SER A 8 2.98 -9.69 11.12
N THR A 9 1.68 -10.00 11.21
CA THR A 9 0.98 -10.29 12.48
C THR A 9 0.97 -11.75 12.89
N ARG A 10 1.62 -12.62 12.12
CA ARG A 10 1.69 -14.04 12.49
C ARG A 10 2.38 -14.20 13.85
N PRO A 11 2.15 -15.31 14.56
CA PRO A 11 2.98 -15.67 15.70
C PRO A 11 4.47 -15.50 15.37
N PRO A 12 5.30 -14.98 16.29
CA PRO A 12 6.70 -14.63 16.02
C PRO A 12 7.49 -15.76 15.34
N GLU A 13 7.18 -17.00 15.70
CA GLU A 13 7.76 -18.23 15.21
C GLU A 13 7.43 -18.45 13.71
N SER A 14 6.18 -18.21 13.31
CA SER A 14 5.76 -18.33 11.91
C SER A 14 6.30 -17.21 11.03
N LEU A 15 6.46 -15.98 11.57
CA LEU A 15 7.12 -14.89 10.85
C LEU A 15 8.62 -15.19 10.68
N ARG A 16 9.25 -15.75 11.71
CA ARG A 16 10.66 -16.17 11.67
C ARG A 16 10.90 -17.27 10.64
N GLU A 17 10.02 -18.27 10.58
CA GLU A 17 10.08 -19.31 9.55
C GLU A 17 9.98 -18.73 8.15
N LEU A 18 9.02 -17.82 7.92
CA LEU A 18 8.90 -17.11 6.65
C LEU A 18 10.18 -16.35 6.28
N LEU A 19 10.76 -15.61 7.23
CA LEU A 19 12.01 -14.88 7.01
C LEU A 19 13.19 -15.83 6.73
N ARG A 20 13.23 -16.99 7.38
CA ARG A 20 14.25 -18.02 7.10
C ARG A 20 14.10 -18.58 5.68
N THR A 21 12.87 -18.86 5.25
CA THR A 21 12.58 -19.28 3.86
C THR A 21 12.99 -18.20 2.87
N ILE A 22 12.71 -16.92 3.16
CA ILE A 22 13.15 -15.81 2.29
C ILE A 22 14.67 -15.72 2.26
N ALA A 23 15.36 -15.89 3.40
CA ALA A 23 16.82 -15.86 3.51
C ALA A 23 17.51 -16.98 2.73
N SER A 24 16.88 -18.16 2.60
CA SER A 24 17.43 -19.29 1.85
C SER A 24 17.05 -19.29 0.37
N GLU A 25 15.78 -19.02 0.06
CA GLU A 25 15.19 -19.30 -1.27
C GLU A 25 14.80 -18.03 -2.04
N GLY A 26 14.73 -16.87 -1.38
CA GLY A 26 14.27 -15.62 -1.98
C GLY A 26 15.15 -15.11 -3.13
N ALA A 27 14.76 -13.99 -3.76
CA ALA A 27 15.67 -13.29 -4.68
C ALA A 27 16.91 -12.75 -3.92
N PRO A 28 18.06 -12.52 -4.56
CA PRO A 28 19.31 -12.15 -3.88
C PRO A 28 19.15 -10.99 -2.87
N ALA A 29 18.51 -9.89 -3.28
CA ALA A 29 18.26 -8.74 -2.41
C ALA A 29 17.35 -9.07 -1.22
N ALA A 30 16.31 -9.91 -1.43
CA ALA A 30 15.42 -10.33 -0.37
C ALA A 30 16.12 -11.26 0.63
N ARG A 31 17.04 -12.12 0.16
CA ARG A 31 17.84 -12.99 1.03
C ARG A 31 18.72 -12.19 1.97
N GLU A 32 19.44 -11.21 1.43
CA GLU A 32 20.33 -10.33 2.19
C GLU A 32 19.55 -9.60 3.29
N LEU A 33 18.45 -8.93 2.92
CA LEU A 33 17.60 -8.20 3.86
C LEU A 33 17.01 -9.12 4.95
N ALA A 34 16.50 -10.29 4.57
CA ALA A 34 15.94 -11.24 5.53
C ALA A 34 17.01 -11.81 6.47
N GLY A 35 18.21 -12.09 5.95
CA GLY A 35 19.36 -12.54 6.74
C GLY A 35 19.81 -11.50 7.76
N SER A 36 19.97 -10.24 7.34
CA SER A 36 20.29 -9.12 8.24
C SER A 36 19.22 -8.92 9.32
N PHE A 37 17.94 -8.98 8.94
CA PHE A 37 16.84 -8.83 9.88
C PHE A 37 16.77 -9.97 10.91
N LEU A 38 17.03 -11.22 10.47
CA LEU A 38 17.15 -12.37 11.37
C LEU A 38 18.35 -12.27 12.31
N ALA A 39 19.48 -11.73 11.84
CA ALA A 39 20.67 -11.54 12.67
C ALA A 39 20.44 -10.55 13.84
N MET A 40 19.47 -9.65 13.70
CA MET A 40 19.07 -8.69 14.74
C MET A 40 18.06 -9.26 15.74
N GLU A 41 17.68 -10.53 15.63
CA GLU A 41 16.67 -11.16 16.48
C GLU A 41 16.94 -10.92 17.98
N GLY A 42 15.90 -10.49 18.71
CA GLY A 42 15.97 -10.26 20.15
C GLY A 42 16.54 -8.90 20.56
N SER A 43 17.06 -8.12 19.60
CA SER A 43 17.47 -6.72 19.82
C SER A 43 16.28 -5.77 20.04
N GLU A 44 16.56 -4.58 20.56
CA GLU A 44 15.56 -3.51 20.66
C GLU A 44 15.15 -2.98 19.28
N GLU A 45 16.11 -2.85 18.36
CA GLU A 45 15.88 -2.41 16.99
C GLU A 45 14.91 -3.34 16.24
N TYR A 46 15.08 -4.65 16.38
CA TYR A 46 14.15 -5.64 15.83
C TYR A 46 12.71 -5.43 16.33
N ARG A 47 12.52 -5.22 17.64
CA ARG A 47 11.19 -4.96 18.22
C ARG A 47 10.61 -3.64 17.72
N SER A 48 11.45 -2.61 17.59
CA SER A 48 11.05 -1.29 17.09
C SER A 48 10.59 -1.36 15.63
N MET A 49 11.33 -2.06 14.76
CA MET A 49 10.96 -2.28 13.36
C MET A 49 9.63 -3.03 13.24
N LEU A 50 9.43 -4.10 14.02
CA LEU A 50 8.18 -4.85 14.02
C LEU A 50 7.01 -3.99 14.49
N SER A 51 7.16 -3.28 15.61
CA SER A 51 6.14 -2.36 16.13
C SER A 51 5.77 -1.28 15.11
N SER A 52 6.75 -0.74 14.39
CA SER A 52 6.55 0.26 13.35
C SER A 52 5.79 -0.32 12.15
N ALA A 53 6.16 -1.51 11.69
CA ALA A 53 5.45 -2.21 10.63
C ALA A 53 3.99 -2.51 11.02
N GLU A 54 3.75 -2.93 12.27
CA GLU A 54 2.40 -3.16 12.77
C GLU A 54 1.56 -1.88 12.81
N LYS A 55 2.11 -0.77 13.29
CA LYS A 55 1.42 0.53 13.31
C LYS A 55 1.10 0.99 11.90
N ALA A 56 2.07 0.93 10.98
CA ALA A 56 1.90 1.35 9.59
C ALA A 56 0.88 0.50 8.83
N THR A 57 0.73 -0.77 9.18
CA THR A 57 -0.18 -1.70 8.49
C THR A 57 -1.52 -1.92 9.21
N ARG A 58 -1.72 -1.34 10.40
CA ARG A 58 -2.91 -1.55 11.26
C ARG A 58 -4.22 -1.30 10.53
N LEU A 59 -4.26 -0.26 9.69
CA LEU A 59 -5.43 0.10 8.89
C LEU A 59 -5.91 -1.03 7.97
N TRP A 60 -5.02 -1.96 7.59
CA TRP A 60 -5.31 -3.07 6.67
C TRP A 60 -5.62 -4.39 7.40
N SER A 61 -5.94 -4.31 8.69
CA SER A 61 -6.41 -5.45 9.47
C SER A 61 -7.64 -6.08 8.81
N SER A 62 -7.78 -7.41 8.83
CA SER A 62 -8.98 -8.06 8.31
C SER A 62 -10.27 -7.67 9.05
N ALA A 63 -10.15 -7.03 10.21
CA ALA A 63 -11.28 -6.52 11.00
C ALA A 63 -11.58 -5.02 10.75
N SER A 64 -10.84 -4.35 9.86
CA SER A 64 -11.13 -2.96 9.49
C SER A 64 -11.85 -2.89 8.14
N PRO A 65 -12.68 -1.86 7.90
CA PRO A 65 -13.35 -1.66 6.61
C PRO A 65 -12.36 -1.60 5.43
N ALA A 66 -11.26 -0.86 5.60
CA ALA A 66 -10.19 -0.76 4.60
C ALA A 66 -9.51 -2.12 4.31
N GLY A 67 -9.36 -2.98 5.31
CA GLY A 67 -8.84 -4.32 5.12
C GLY A 67 -9.82 -5.21 4.37
N GLU A 68 -11.10 -5.19 4.74
CA GLU A 68 -12.14 -5.99 4.09
C GLU A 68 -12.32 -5.61 2.61
N ILE A 69 -12.49 -4.31 2.31
CA ILE A 69 -12.72 -3.83 0.95
C ILE A 69 -11.53 -4.07 0.02
N SER A 70 -10.31 -4.14 0.55
CA SER A 70 -9.10 -4.36 -0.25
C SER A 70 -8.71 -5.84 -0.41
N THR A 71 -9.56 -6.77 0.04
CA THR A 71 -9.32 -8.22 -0.14
C THR A 71 -9.49 -8.67 -1.59
N THR A 72 -10.44 -8.09 -2.31
CA THR A 72 -10.76 -8.42 -3.71
C THR A 72 -10.98 -7.16 -4.51
N SER A 73 -10.66 -7.19 -5.81
CA SER A 73 -10.96 -6.12 -6.74
C SER A 73 -11.64 -6.68 -7.98
N THR A 74 -12.63 -5.96 -8.50
CA THR A 74 -13.32 -6.28 -9.76
C THR A 74 -12.80 -5.44 -10.93
N PHE A 75 -11.85 -4.55 -10.68
CA PHE A 75 -11.25 -3.65 -11.68
C PHE A 75 -9.75 -3.52 -11.44
N GLN A 76 -9.03 -3.00 -12.43
CA GLN A 76 -7.62 -2.64 -12.30
C GLN A 76 -7.44 -1.15 -12.53
N LEU A 77 -6.68 -0.46 -11.68
CA LEU A 77 -6.43 0.98 -11.85
C LEU A 77 -5.69 1.31 -13.16
N ALA A 78 -4.97 0.36 -13.75
CA ALA A 78 -4.38 0.52 -15.07
C ALA A 78 -5.43 0.67 -16.19
N GLU A 79 -6.67 0.21 -15.98
CA GLU A 79 -7.77 0.37 -16.93
C GLU A 79 -8.19 1.84 -17.06
N LEU A 80 -7.87 2.71 -16.10
CA LEU A 80 -8.14 4.15 -16.18
C LEU A 80 -7.48 4.81 -17.41
N VAL A 81 -6.35 4.29 -17.87
CA VAL A 81 -5.60 4.86 -19.02
C VAL A 81 -5.87 4.16 -20.34
N SER A 82 -6.62 3.05 -20.34
CA SER A 82 -6.93 2.27 -21.55
C SER A 82 -8.42 2.21 -21.87
N GLU A 83 -9.28 2.31 -20.86
CA GLU A 83 -10.74 2.16 -20.95
C GLU A 83 -11.47 3.37 -20.34
N VAL A 84 -12.69 3.63 -20.80
CA VAL A 84 -13.53 4.67 -20.18
C VAL A 84 -14.15 4.11 -18.91
N SER A 85 -13.62 4.52 -17.76
CA SER A 85 -14.09 4.11 -16.44
C SER A 85 -14.11 5.30 -15.47
N THR A 86 -14.91 5.19 -14.41
CA THR A 86 -15.01 6.23 -13.38
C THR A 86 -15.07 5.56 -12.02
N ILE A 87 -14.23 6.04 -11.09
CA ILE A 87 -14.15 5.54 -9.73
C ILE A 87 -14.57 6.66 -8.78
N TYR A 88 -15.52 6.38 -7.91
CA TYR A 88 -15.92 7.26 -6.81
C TYR A 88 -15.41 6.66 -5.51
N LEU A 89 -14.53 7.40 -4.81
CA LEU A 89 -14.09 7.07 -3.47
C LEU A 89 -14.87 7.94 -2.49
N MET A 90 -15.82 7.34 -1.79
CA MET A 90 -16.69 8.02 -0.85
C MET A 90 -16.35 7.57 0.57
N VAL A 91 -16.14 8.53 1.46
CA VAL A 91 -15.90 8.32 2.88
C VAL A 91 -16.79 9.29 3.65
N ASP A 92 -17.34 8.83 4.76
CA ASP A 92 -18.11 9.68 5.67
C ASP A 92 -17.18 10.73 6.29
N GLU A 93 -17.63 11.98 6.43
CA GLU A 93 -16.85 13.08 6.99
C GLU A 93 -16.29 12.73 8.37
N GLU A 94 -17.10 12.05 9.19
CA GLU A 94 -16.69 11.59 10.54
C GLU A 94 -15.58 10.54 10.51
N GLN A 95 -15.47 9.78 9.41
CA GLN A 95 -14.49 8.70 9.22
C GLN A 95 -13.25 9.16 8.45
N LEU A 96 -13.22 10.39 7.93
CA LEU A 96 -12.17 10.88 7.06
C LEU A 96 -10.77 10.77 7.70
N THR A 97 -10.66 11.06 9.01
CA THR A 97 -9.37 10.93 9.73
C THR A 97 -8.94 9.47 9.90
N VAL A 98 -9.89 8.55 10.08
CA VAL A 98 -9.63 7.11 10.27
C VAL A 98 -9.20 6.48 8.94
N ASP A 99 -9.89 6.82 7.86
CA ASP A 99 -9.68 6.27 6.52
C ASP A 99 -8.74 7.10 5.64
N ALA A 100 -8.17 8.20 6.16
CA ALA A 100 -7.19 9.03 5.46
C ALA A 100 -6.04 8.20 4.88
N GLY A 101 -5.54 7.21 5.63
CA GLY A 101 -4.50 6.30 5.16
C GLY A 101 -4.94 5.42 3.99
N PHE A 102 -6.21 5.04 3.92
CA PHE A 102 -6.78 4.22 2.85
C PHE A 102 -6.90 5.08 1.59
N LEU A 103 -7.50 6.27 1.72
CA LEU A 103 -7.61 7.24 0.64
C LEU A 103 -6.22 7.59 0.08
N ARG A 104 -5.24 7.82 0.95
CA ARG A 104 -3.86 8.11 0.56
C ARG A 104 -3.25 7.00 -0.30
N VAL A 105 -3.46 5.74 0.08
CA VAL A 105 -2.99 4.59 -0.72
C VAL A 105 -3.73 4.49 -2.05
N MET A 106 -5.06 4.65 -2.06
CA MET A 106 -5.86 4.60 -3.29
C MET A 106 -5.44 5.68 -4.28
N VAL A 107 -5.31 6.93 -3.83
CA VAL A 107 -4.84 8.06 -4.64
C VAL A 107 -3.42 7.82 -5.15
N GLY A 108 -2.52 7.31 -4.28
CA GLY A 108 -1.17 6.91 -4.69
C GLY A 108 -1.17 5.86 -5.79
N CYS A 109 -2.00 4.83 -5.69
CA CYS A 109 -2.12 3.80 -6.72
C CYS A 109 -2.68 4.34 -8.04
N VAL A 110 -3.62 5.31 -8.00
CA VAL A 110 -4.11 6.00 -9.21
C VAL A 110 -2.98 6.77 -9.87
N ILE A 111 -2.24 7.60 -9.12
CA ILE A 111 -1.11 8.38 -9.65
C ILE A 111 -0.05 7.47 -10.27
N ASP A 112 0.25 6.35 -9.61
CA ASP A 112 1.23 5.37 -10.08
C ASP A 112 0.75 4.68 -11.38
N ALA A 113 -0.55 4.38 -11.49
CA ALA A 113 -1.14 3.88 -12.74
C ALA A 113 -1.07 4.91 -13.89
N LEU A 114 -1.38 6.18 -13.61
CA LEU A 114 -1.27 7.27 -14.59
C LEU A 114 0.18 7.48 -15.04
N THR A 115 1.13 7.46 -14.10
CA THR A 115 2.56 7.63 -14.37
C THR A 115 3.08 6.52 -15.27
N ARG A 116 2.72 5.27 -15.00
CA ARG A 116 3.07 4.12 -15.88
C ARG A 116 2.39 4.21 -17.24
N GLY A 117 1.18 4.74 -17.30
CA GLY A 117 0.40 4.93 -18.52
C GLY A 117 1.04 5.90 -19.51
N LYS A 118 1.98 6.77 -19.09
CA LYS A 118 2.69 7.71 -19.98
C LYS A 118 3.44 7.04 -21.13
N HIS A 119 3.78 5.76 -21.00
CA HIS A 119 4.46 5.00 -22.05
C HIS A 119 3.49 4.39 -23.09
N LEU A 120 2.18 4.51 -22.88
CA LEU A 120 1.14 4.02 -23.79
C LEU A 120 0.76 5.08 -24.83
N PRO A 121 0.11 4.69 -25.94
CA PRO A 121 -0.48 5.65 -26.87
C PRO A 121 -1.41 6.63 -26.14
N ARG A 122 -1.38 7.91 -26.54
CA ARG A 122 -2.19 8.95 -25.92
C ARG A 122 -3.68 8.56 -25.98
N PRO A 123 -4.39 8.47 -24.85
CA PRO A 123 -5.78 8.06 -24.82
C PRO A 123 -6.67 9.13 -25.45
N LYS A 124 -7.82 8.70 -25.99
CA LYS A 124 -8.83 9.62 -26.56
C LYS A 124 -9.44 10.55 -25.50
N HIS A 125 -9.50 10.09 -24.27
CA HIS A 125 -10.04 10.81 -23.12
C HIS A 125 -8.97 10.85 -22.03
N GLU A 126 -8.66 12.04 -21.51
CA GLU A 126 -7.70 12.20 -20.41
C GLU A 126 -8.37 11.87 -19.08
N VAL A 127 -7.61 11.27 -18.16
CA VAL A 127 -8.10 10.93 -16.82
C VAL A 127 -8.14 12.19 -15.97
N LEU A 128 -9.29 12.48 -15.39
CA LEU A 128 -9.48 13.57 -14.42
C LEU A 128 -9.47 13.00 -13.00
N LEU A 129 -8.56 13.49 -12.16
CA LEU A 129 -8.52 13.20 -10.73
C LEU A 129 -9.06 14.41 -9.95
N LEU A 130 -10.18 14.22 -9.25
CA LEU A 130 -10.78 15.23 -8.36
C LEU A 130 -10.60 14.79 -6.91
N LEU A 131 -10.07 15.70 -6.09
CA LEU A 131 -9.89 15.52 -4.64
C LEU A 131 -10.54 16.75 -3.97
N ASP A 132 -11.64 16.56 -3.25
CA ASP A 132 -12.29 17.67 -2.54
C ASP A 132 -11.48 18.06 -1.29
N GLU A 133 -11.11 17.06 -0.48
CA GLU A 133 -10.45 17.20 0.81
C GLU A 133 -9.00 16.71 0.73
N ALA A 134 -8.23 17.27 -0.19
CA ALA A 134 -6.83 16.89 -0.40
C ALA A 134 -5.96 17.04 0.87
N ALA A 135 -6.31 17.99 1.76
CA ALA A 135 -5.60 18.20 3.02
C ALA A 135 -5.67 16.97 3.95
N ALA A 136 -6.76 16.19 3.91
CA ALA A 136 -6.92 14.99 4.71
C ALA A 136 -5.94 13.87 4.33
N LEU A 137 -5.41 13.89 3.10
CA LEU A 137 -4.44 12.91 2.60
C LEU A 137 -3.01 13.15 3.13
N GLY A 138 -2.77 14.32 3.73
CA GLY A 138 -1.44 14.78 4.10
C GLY A 138 -0.55 15.01 2.87
N SER A 139 0.77 15.02 3.09
CA SER A 139 1.74 15.23 2.01
C SER A 139 1.77 14.04 1.04
N LEU A 140 1.64 14.37 -0.24
CA LEU A 140 1.71 13.46 -1.38
C LEU A 140 2.78 13.97 -2.34
N GLU A 141 4.03 13.66 -2.02
CA GLU A 141 5.23 14.12 -2.73
C GLU A 141 5.15 13.99 -4.29
N PRO A 142 4.57 12.93 -4.88
CA PRO A 142 4.39 12.87 -6.35
C PRO A 142 3.49 13.96 -6.92
N LEU A 143 2.40 14.31 -6.22
CA LEU A 143 1.52 15.42 -6.61
C LEU A 143 2.21 16.77 -6.43
N GLU A 144 2.94 16.93 -5.31
CA GLU A 144 3.66 18.17 -5.00
C GLU A 144 4.75 18.50 -6.02
N ARG A 145 5.40 17.47 -6.57
CA ARG A 145 6.44 17.63 -7.61
C ARG A 145 5.88 17.80 -9.03
N GLY A 146 4.56 17.74 -9.21
CA GLY A 146 3.93 17.81 -10.54
C GLY A 146 4.31 16.63 -11.44
N VAL A 147 4.72 15.49 -10.87
CA VAL A 147 5.03 14.28 -11.62
C VAL A 147 3.76 13.44 -11.67
N VAL A 148 2.85 13.82 -12.56
CA VAL A 148 1.66 13.04 -12.94
C VAL A 148 1.58 12.92 -14.44
#